data_AF-A0A2Z6P0P0-F1
#
_entry.id   AF-A0A2Z6P0P0-F1
#
_cell.length_a   1.000
_cell.length_b   1.000
_cell.length_c   1.000
_cell.angle_alpha   90.00
_cell.angle_beta   90.00
_cell.angle_gamma   90.00
#
_symmetry.space_group_name_H-M   'P 1'
#
loop_
_entity.id
_entity.type
_entity.pdbx_description
1 polymer ?
#
loop_
_entity_poly.entity_id
_entity_poly.type
_entity_poly.pdbx_seq_one_letter_code
_entity_poly.pdbx_strand_id
1 'polypeptide(L)'
;MEDEDVAQHGWPGGPLDTSILTRYSDHVARYIWFGTERIEGPKPELRIASLGTKLTGWVPGPGEHHPNIQGWLDDSGLKWLERTSLSKVDPQLLSAFTERWHPETSSFHVPFGEMTITFDDVACLLHIPVRGIFYTPVPVSMEEAVALATELLGVPYEVAYMETSRQRGGTFTQQWVYDCWQRNLNMYHRYDCAARAYLLLLVGCTILTDKSYTRVNAKWVSDTSTGNNRIK
;
A
#
# COMPACT_ATOMS: atom_id res chain seq x y z
N MET A 1 35.64 -44.36 -12.08
CA MET A 1 35.12 -43.22 -12.86
C MET A 1 34.97 -42.11 -11.85
N GLU A 2 35.89 -41.17 -11.91
CA GLU A 2 35.87 -39.96 -11.10
C GLU A 2 34.69 -39.13 -11.60
N ASP A 3 33.68 -38.94 -10.75
CA ASP A 3 32.62 -37.96 -11.02
C ASP A 3 33.30 -36.59 -10.98
N GLU A 4 33.47 -35.98 -12.16
CA GLU A 4 33.92 -34.61 -12.30
C GLU A 4 32.98 -33.71 -11.50
N ASP A 5 33.54 -33.11 -10.45
CA ASP A 5 32.95 -32.06 -9.64
C ASP A 5 32.70 -30.85 -10.57
N VAL A 6 31.54 -30.84 -11.23
CA VAL A 6 31.07 -29.68 -12.00
C VAL A 6 30.85 -28.58 -10.99
N ALA A 7 31.88 -27.77 -10.79
CA ALA A 7 31.82 -26.56 -9.99
C ALA A 7 30.58 -25.76 -10.45
N GLN A 8 29.51 -25.79 -9.65
CA GLN A 8 28.35 -24.96 -9.87
C GLN A 8 28.83 -23.52 -9.72
N HIS A 9 29.17 -22.87 -10.84
CA HIS A 9 29.58 -21.47 -10.87
C HIS A 9 28.43 -20.49 -10.57
N GLY A 10 27.24 -21.01 -10.25
CA GLY A 10 26.02 -20.25 -9.98
C GLY A 10 25.36 -20.64 -8.67
N TRP A 11 24.31 -19.91 -8.31
CA TRP A 11 23.53 -20.22 -7.11
C TRP A 11 22.54 -21.35 -7.39
N PRO A 12 22.46 -22.38 -6.52
CA PRO A 12 21.43 -23.42 -6.63
C PRO A 12 20.03 -22.80 -6.55
N GLY A 13 19.18 -23.18 -7.52
CA GLY A 13 17.84 -22.58 -7.70
C GLY A 13 17.85 -21.12 -8.17
N GLY A 14 19.03 -20.56 -8.47
CA GLY A 14 19.24 -19.20 -8.93
C GLY A 14 20.02 -19.16 -10.26
N PRO A 15 20.52 -17.99 -10.66
CA PRO A 15 21.19 -17.82 -11.94
C PRO A 15 22.57 -18.48 -11.96
N LEU A 16 22.95 -18.99 -13.15
CA LEU A 16 24.29 -19.52 -13.43
C LEU A 16 25.35 -18.42 -13.43
N ASP A 17 24.99 -17.25 -13.96
CA ASP A 17 25.82 -16.05 -13.89
C ASP A 17 25.55 -15.34 -12.56
N THR A 18 26.56 -15.23 -11.71
CA THR A 18 26.43 -14.60 -10.39
C THR A 18 26.54 -13.07 -10.45
N SER A 19 26.85 -12.48 -11.61
CA SER A 19 26.81 -11.04 -11.83
C SER A 19 25.40 -10.50 -12.00
N ILE A 20 24.44 -11.36 -12.35
CA ILE A 20 23.02 -11.05 -12.40
C ILE A 20 22.35 -11.46 -11.08
N LEU A 21 21.28 -10.75 -10.70
CA LEU A 21 20.62 -10.91 -9.41
C LEU A 21 21.60 -10.74 -8.23
N THR A 22 22.22 -9.55 -8.18
CA THR A 22 23.31 -9.23 -7.24
C THR A 22 22.96 -9.47 -5.77
N ARG A 23 21.66 -9.44 -5.43
CA ARG A 23 21.15 -9.66 -4.07
C ARG A 23 20.75 -11.11 -3.78
N TYR A 24 20.88 -12.03 -4.74
CA TYR A 24 20.50 -13.44 -4.56
C TYR A 24 21.38 -14.15 -3.52
N SER A 25 22.64 -13.74 -3.37
CA SER A 25 23.59 -14.34 -2.42
C SER A 25 23.08 -14.37 -0.98
N ASP A 26 22.29 -13.35 -0.60
CA ASP A 26 21.77 -13.13 0.75
C ASP A 26 20.28 -13.49 0.86
N HIS A 27 19.68 -13.95 -0.24
CA HIS A 27 18.25 -14.23 -0.33
C HIS A 27 17.88 -15.58 0.28
N VAL A 28 16.68 -15.70 0.86
CA VAL A 28 16.23 -16.91 1.57
C VAL A 28 16.19 -18.15 0.65
N ALA A 29 15.95 -17.95 -0.65
CA ALA A 29 15.85 -19.04 -1.63
C ALA A 29 17.10 -19.92 -1.66
N ARG A 30 18.29 -19.31 -1.51
CA ARG A 30 19.57 -20.01 -1.42
C ARG A 30 19.59 -21.01 -0.26
N TYR A 31 19.08 -20.61 0.89
CA TYR A 31 19.06 -21.44 2.11
C TYR A 31 18.00 -22.54 2.02
N ILE A 32 16.80 -22.20 1.53
CA ILE A 32 15.70 -23.16 1.33
C ILE A 32 16.14 -24.30 0.41
N TRP A 33 16.88 -24.00 -0.67
CA TRP A 33 17.37 -25.02 -1.60
C TRP A 33 18.26 -26.06 -0.93
N PHE A 34 19.07 -25.64 0.04
CA PHE A 34 19.93 -26.52 0.82
C PHE A 34 19.24 -27.12 2.06
N GLY A 35 17.94 -26.87 2.25
CA GLY A 35 17.22 -27.29 3.44
C GLY A 35 17.72 -26.62 4.72
N THR A 36 18.38 -25.46 4.61
CA THR A 36 18.91 -24.71 5.75
C THR A 36 18.06 -23.49 6.06
N GLU A 37 18.09 -23.04 7.32
CA GLU A 37 17.48 -21.76 7.69
C GLU A 37 18.46 -20.61 7.43
N ARG A 38 17.95 -19.46 6.97
CA ARG A 38 18.75 -18.25 6.74
C ARG A 38 19.31 -17.65 8.03
N ILE A 39 18.54 -17.71 9.11
CA ILE A 39 18.86 -17.12 10.41
C ILE A 39 18.96 -18.25 11.41
N GLU A 40 20.16 -18.44 11.98
CA GLU A 40 20.36 -19.33 13.12
C GLU A 40 19.87 -18.62 14.40
N GLY A 41 18.95 -19.25 15.13
CA GLY A 41 18.40 -18.70 16.38
C GLY A 41 17.05 -17.99 16.23
N PRO A 42 16.67 -17.10 17.17
CA PRO A 42 15.36 -16.47 17.16
C PRO A 42 15.22 -15.52 15.96
N LYS A 43 14.23 -15.80 15.10
CA LYS A 43 13.90 -14.95 13.95
C LYS A 43 13.32 -13.62 14.42
N PRO A 44 13.72 -12.48 13.83
CA PRO A 44 13.08 -11.21 14.12
C PRO A 44 11.60 -11.28 13.72
N GLU A 45 10.71 -11.11 14.69
CA GLU A 45 9.27 -11.10 14.42
C GLU A 45 8.91 -9.86 13.59
N LEU A 46 8.25 -10.08 12.45
CA LEU A 46 7.67 -8.97 11.71
C LEU A 46 6.50 -8.39 12.50
N ARG A 47 6.59 -7.09 12.78
CA ARG A 47 5.46 -6.35 13.32
C ARG A 47 4.44 -6.13 12.22
N ILE A 48 3.31 -6.82 12.32
CA ILE A 48 2.21 -6.68 11.37
C ILE A 48 1.19 -5.71 11.92
N ALA A 49 0.90 -4.68 11.14
CA ALA A 49 -0.20 -3.77 11.44
C ALA A 49 -1.42 -4.19 10.64
N SER A 50 -2.44 -4.71 11.32
CA SER A 50 -3.74 -4.94 10.71
C SER A 50 -4.56 -3.65 10.76
N LEU A 51 -4.57 -2.90 9.65
CA LEU A 51 -5.42 -1.71 9.52
C LEU A 51 -6.86 -2.06 9.15
N GLY A 52 -7.14 -3.30 8.75
CA GLY A 52 -8.49 -3.78 8.43
C GLY A 52 -9.46 -3.59 9.60
N THR A 53 -9.06 -3.94 10.82
CA THR A 53 -9.91 -3.77 12.02
C THR A 53 -10.22 -2.30 12.32
N LYS A 54 -9.25 -1.41 12.07
CA LYS A 54 -9.44 0.04 12.23
C LYS A 54 -10.40 0.58 11.18
N LEU A 55 -10.24 0.12 9.94
CA LEU A 55 -11.10 0.47 8.83
C LEU A 55 -12.55 0.04 9.06
N THR A 56 -12.79 -1.18 9.58
CA THR A 56 -14.15 -1.67 9.90
C THR A 56 -14.90 -0.81 10.92
N GLY A 57 -14.19 -0.08 11.79
CA GLY A 57 -14.82 0.83 12.74
C GLY A 57 -15.10 2.23 12.20
N TRP A 58 -14.45 2.61 11.08
CA TRP A 58 -14.55 3.94 10.50
C TRP A 58 -15.38 4.00 9.22
N VAL A 59 -15.30 2.95 8.41
CA VAL A 59 -15.89 2.90 7.08
C VAL A 59 -17.21 2.14 7.14
N PRO A 60 -18.33 2.73 6.66
CA PRO A 60 -19.61 2.05 6.50
C PRO A 60 -19.43 0.74 5.74
N GLY A 61 -20.27 -0.24 6.04
CA GLY A 61 -20.26 -1.48 5.28
C GLY A 61 -20.55 -1.25 3.80
N PRO A 62 -20.27 -2.25 2.93
CA PRO A 62 -20.56 -2.14 1.52
C PRO A 62 -22.02 -1.73 1.25
N GLY A 63 -22.20 -0.61 0.55
CA GLY A 63 -23.53 -0.07 0.22
C GLY A 63 -24.18 0.81 1.30
N GLU A 64 -23.48 1.10 2.40
CA GLU A 64 -23.97 1.97 3.47
C GLU A 64 -23.46 3.42 3.34
N HIS A 65 -22.84 3.77 2.22
CA HIS A 65 -22.33 5.12 1.98
C HIS A 65 -23.45 6.12 1.74
N HIS A 66 -23.20 7.36 2.12
CA HIS A 66 -24.15 8.45 1.90
C HIS A 66 -24.41 8.64 0.38
N PRO A 67 -25.67 8.77 -0.07
CA PRO A 67 -26.01 8.81 -1.50
C PRO A 67 -25.25 9.88 -2.29
N ASN A 68 -25.05 11.06 -1.67
CA ASN A 68 -24.34 12.14 -2.33
C ASN A 68 -22.87 11.82 -2.63
N ILE A 69 -22.21 10.91 -1.91
CA ILE A 69 -20.80 10.58 -2.20
C ILE A 69 -20.62 9.36 -3.11
N GLN A 70 -21.66 8.55 -3.29
CA GLN A 70 -21.60 7.25 -3.97
C GLN A 70 -21.06 7.35 -5.40
N GLY A 71 -21.44 8.40 -6.15
CA GLY A 71 -20.97 8.62 -7.52
C GLY A 71 -19.44 8.72 -7.62
N TRP A 72 -18.79 9.45 -6.70
CA TRP A 72 -17.32 9.53 -6.69
C TRP A 72 -16.67 8.19 -6.32
N LEU A 73 -17.30 7.41 -5.43
CA LEU A 73 -16.79 6.08 -5.05
C LEU A 73 -16.86 5.10 -6.23
N ASP A 74 -17.99 5.11 -6.94
CA ASP A 74 -18.21 4.28 -8.12
C ASP A 74 -17.25 4.67 -9.25
N ASP A 75 -17.13 5.97 -9.54
CA ASP A 75 -16.28 6.49 -10.62
C ASP A 75 -14.79 6.28 -10.38
N SER A 76 -14.36 6.27 -9.11
CA SER A 76 -12.96 5.98 -8.75
C SER A 76 -12.58 4.51 -8.99
N GLY A 77 -13.55 3.58 -8.98
CA GLY A 77 -13.27 2.15 -8.99
C GLY A 77 -12.65 1.61 -7.69
N LEU A 78 -12.40 2.47 -6.69
CA LEU A 78 -11.72 2.13 -5.45
C LEU A 78 -12.67 1.64 -4.36
N LYS A 79 -14.00 1.77 -4.53
CA LYS A 79 -14.99 1.35 -3.53
C LYS A 79 -14.75 -0.08 -3.03
N TRP A 80 -14.31 -0.98 -3.91
CA TRP A 80 -14.12 -2.39 -3.57
C TRP A 80 -13.00 -2.65 -2.57
N LEU A 81 -12.11 -1.68 -2.34
CA LEU A 81 -11.09 -1.76 -1.30
C LEU A 81 -11.68 -1.95 0.10
N GLU A 82 -12.92 -1.49 0.34
CA GLU A 82 -13.63 -1.70 1.61
C GLU A 82 -13.84 -3.19 1.94
N ARG A 83 -13.80 -4.05 0.92
CA ARG A 83 -13.99 -5.50 1.03
C ARG A 83 -12.67 -6.26 1.18
N THR A 84 -11.53 -5.57 1.11
CA THR A 84 -10.22 -6.23 1.24
C THR A 84 -10.06 -6.77 2.66
N SER A 85 -9.90 -8.08 2.79
CA SER A 85 -9.85 -8.77 4.07
C SER A 85 -8.45 -8.69 4.71
N LEU A 86 -7.97 -7.49 5.04
CA LEU A 86 -6.70 -7.31 5.77
C LEU A 86 -6.83 -7.64 7.28
N SER A 87 -8.01 -8.02 7.74
CA SER A 87 -8.31 -8.28 9.16
C SER A 87 -7.89 -9.67 9.65
N LYS A 88 -7.55 -10.62 8.76
CA LYS A 88 -7.30 -12.03 9.11
C LYS A 88 -6.10 -12.64 8.37
N VAL A 89 -4.98 -11.91 8.30
CA VAL A 89 -3.77 -12.47 7.71
C VAL A 89 -2.89 -13.09 8.78
N ASP A 90 -2.48 -14.34 8.56
CA ASP A 90 -1.60 -15.09 9.45
C ASP A 90 -0.20 -14.45 9.49
N PRO A 91 0.33 -14.09 10.67
CA PRO A 91 1.63 -13.46 10.77
C PRO A 91 2.80 -14.25 10.21
N GLN A 92 2.77 -15.56 10.42
CA GLN A 92 3.80 -16.48 9.95
C GLN A 92 3.76 -16.59 8.43
N LEU A 93 2.57 -16.56 7.84
CA LEU A 93 2.38 -16.52 6.38
C LEU A 93 2.94 -15.24 5.78
N LEU A 94 2.64 -14.07 6.35
CA LEU A 94 3.19 -12.78 5.88
C LEU A 94 4.72 -12.74 6.00
N SER A 95 5.27 -13.30 7.08
CA SER A 95 6.72 -13.45 7.23
C SER A 95 7.32 -14.37 6.19
N ALA A 96 6.68 -15.52 5.96
CA ALA A 96 7.11 -16.48 4.96
C ALA A 96 7.16 -15.88 3.55
N PHE A 97 6.16 -15.07 3.16
CA PHE A 97 6.16 -14.37 1.87
C PHE A 97 7.16 -13.23 1.82
N THR A 98 7.30 -12.45 2.90
CA THR A 98 8.24 -11.32 2.97
C THR A 98 9.69 -11.78 2.83
N GLU A 99 10.06 -12.89 3.49
CA GLU A 99 11.39 -13.48 3.36
C GLU A 99 11.67 -14.02 1.95
N ARG A 100 10.64 -14.55 1.28
CA ARG A 100 10.73 -15.17 -0.06
C ARG A 100 10.61 -14.17 -1.21
N TRP A 101 10.32 -12.90 -0.91
CA TRP A 101 10.22 -11.84 -1.91
C TRP A 101 11.60 -11.44 -2.43
N HIS A 102 11.80 -11.60 -3.73
CA HIS A 102 13.01 -11.20 -4.42
C HIS A 102 12.77 -9.84 -5.12
N PRO A 103 13.38 -8.74 -4.63
CA PRO A 103 13.03 -7.40 -5.09
C PRO A 103 13.54 -7.08 -6.50
N GLU A 104 14.58 -7.76 -7.01
CA GLU A 104 15.11 -7.48 -8.36
C GLU A 104 14.21 -8.05 -9.47
N THR A 105 13.49 -9.15 -9.19
CA THR A 105 12.60 -9.84 -10.14
C THR A 105 11.13 -9.56 -9.86
N SER A 106 10.81 -8.96 -8.71
CA SER A 106 9.44 -8.73 -8.23
C SER A 106 8.62 -10.04 -8.14
N SER A 107 9.26 -11.09 -7.64
CA SER A 107 8.69 -12.44 -7.55
C SER A 107 8.99 -13.10 -6.20
N PHE A 108 8.19 -14.10 -5.83
CA PHE A 108 8.45 -14.96 -4.68
C PHE A 108 9.19 -16.22 -5.10
N HIS A 109 10.16 -16.63 -4.28
CA HIS A 109 10.85 -17.90 -4.44
C HIS A 109 10.27 -18.91 -3.46
N VAL A 110 9.50 -19.86 -3.97
CA VAL A 110 8.83 -20.91 -3.21
C VAL A 110 9.41 -22.29 -3.56
N PRO A 111 9.20 -23.34 -2.74
CA PRO A 111 9.84 -24.65 -2.97
C PRO A 111 9.54 -25.29 -4.33
N PHE A 112 8.46 -24.88 -4.99
CA PHE A 112 8.04 -25.37 -6.30
C PHE A 112 8.40 -24.43 -7.47
N GLY A 113 9.14 -23.35 -7.22
CA GLY A 113 9.62 -22.44 -8.27
C GLY A 113 9.45 -20.96 -7.95
N GLU A 114 9.52 -20.14 -8.98
CA GLU A 114 9.29 -18.69 -8.92
C GLU A 114 7.80 -18.38 -9.13
N MET A 115 7.26 -17.46 -8.32
CA MET A 115 5.87 -17.01 -8.40
C MET A 115 5.82 -15.49 -8.51
N THR A 116 5.43 -14.98 -9.67
CA THR A 116 5.29 -13.53 -9.94
C THR A 116 3.85 -13.09 -9.67
N ILE A 117 3.66 -11.95 -8.98
CA ILE A 117 2.34 -11.30 -8.90
C ILE A 117 2.11 -10.52 -10.19
N THR A 118 1.04 -10.84 -10.90
CA THR A 118 0.63 -10.09 -12.10
C THR A 118 -0.41 -9.02 -11.76
N PHE A 119 -0.66 -8.10 -12.70
CA PHE A 119 -1.77 -7.16 -12.55
C PHE A 119 -3.14 -7.85 -12.50
N ASP A 120 -3.31 -8.98 -13.17
CA ASP A 120 -4.56 -9.75 -13.10
C ASP A 120 -4.79 -10.30 -11.68
N ASP A 121 -3.73 -10.80 -11.02
CA ASP A 121 -3.81 -11.22 -9.61
C ASP A 121 -4.21 -10.06 -8.70
N VAL A 122 -3.63 -8.88 -8.90
CA VAL A 122 -3.98 -7.65 -8.16
C VAL A 122 -5.45 -7.27 -8.39
N ALA A 123 -5.92 -7.32 -9.65
CA ALA A 123 -7.31 -7.05 -9.99
C ALA A 123 -8.27 -8.05 -9.33
N CYS A 124 -7.90 -9.33 -9.30
CA CYS A 124 -8.70 -10.39 -8.67
C CYS A 124 -8.73 -10.26 -7.14
N LEU A 125 -7.61 -9.93 -6.50
CA LEU A 125 -7.49 -9.85 -5.05
C LEU A 125 -8.08 -8.56 -4.47
N LEU A 126 -7.87 -7.42 -5.14
CA LEU A 126 -8.28 -6.11 -4.64
C LEU A 126 -9.58 -5.62 -5.28
N HIS A 127 -10.06 -6.28 -6.34
CA HIS A 127 -11.21 -5.85 -7.14
C HIS A 127 -11.06 -4.43 -7.72
N ILE A 128 -9.82 -3.92 -7.84
CA ILE A 128 -9.53 -2.64 -8.46
C ILE A 128 -9.37 -2.86 -9.98
N PRO A 129 -10.00 -2.04 -10.83
CA PRO A 129 -9.77 -2.09 -12.26
C PRO A 129 -8.32 -1.70 -12.60
N VAL A 130 -7.60 -2.58 -13.31
CA VAL A 130 -6.28 -2.25 -13.86
C VAL A 130 -6.47 -1.45 -15.14
N ARG A 131 -6.74 -0.16 -15.00
CA ARG A 131 -6.95 0.79 -16.10
C ARG A 131 -6.32 2.12 -15.73
N GLY A 132 -5.70 2.81 -16.69
CA GLY A 132 -5.18 4.16 -16.49
C GLY A 132 -3.74 4.34 -16.92
N ILE A 133 -3.12 5.42 -16.44
CA ILE A 133 -1.72 5.76 -16.66
C ILE A 133 -0.93 5.47 -15.38
N PHE A 134 0.34 5.10 -15.51
CA PHE A 134 1.22 4.93 -14.36
C PHE A 134 1.33 6.25 -13.59
N TYR A 135 0.96 6.21 -12.31
CA TYR A 135 1.12 7.34 -11.42
C TYR A 135 2.48 7.27 -10.72
N THR A 136 3.33 8.26 -10.98
CA THR A 136 4.58 8.46 -10.24
C THR A 136 4.39 9.59 -9.25
N PRO A 137 4.22 9.30 -7.95
CA PRO A 137 3.95 10.34 -6.96
C PRO A 137 5.16 11.27 -6.79
N VAL A 138 4.94 12.57 -6.93
CA VAL A 138 5.95 13.59 -6.65
C VAL A 138 5.98 13.84 -5.13
N PRO A 139 7.16 13.96 -4.50
CA PRO A 139 7.25 14.36 -3.10
C PRO A 139 6.54 15.70 -2.86
N VAL A 140 5.73 15.77 -1.82
CA VAL A 140 4.97 16.96 -1.43
C VAL A 140 5.60 17.57 -0.18
N SER A 141 5.94 18.85 -0.25
CA SER A 141 6.42 19.63 0.88
C SER A 141 5.31 19.86 1.91
N MET A 142 5.68 20.35 3.10
CA MET A 142 4.70 20.69 4.12
C MET A 142 3.70 21.76 3.64
N GLU A 143 4.18 22.81 2.98
CA GLU A 143 3.33 23.90 2.49
C GLU A 143 2.37 23.41 1.40
N GLU A 144 2.86 22.60 0.46
CA GLU A 144 2.02 22.00 -0.58
C GLU A 144 0.97 21.05 0.02
N ALA A 145 1.32 20.30 1.07
CA ALA A 145 0.35 19.46 1.77
C ALA A 145 -0.76 20.31 2.44
N VAL A 146 -0.41 21.45 3.02
CA VAL A 146 -1.39 22.39 3.60
C VAL A 146 -2.30 22.95 2.51
N ALA A 147 -1.73 23.34 1.37
CA ALA A 147 -2.50 23.82 0.22
C ALA A 147 -3.46 22.76 -0.32
N LEU A 148 -2.97 21.53 -0.57
CA LEU A 148 -3.78 20.40 -1.02
C LEU A 148 -4.90 20.06 -0.04
N ALA A 149 -4.63 20.07 1.27
CA ALA A 149 -5.66 19.85 2.28
C ALA A 149 -6.73 20.95 2.26
N THR A 150 -6.31 22.20 2.14
CA THR A 150 -7.23 23.35 2.11
C THR A 150 -8.14 23.30 0.89
N GLU A 151 -7.56 23.04 -0.28
CA GLU A 151 -8.26 22.99 -1.55
C GLU A 151 -9.14 21.74 -1.70
N LEU A 152 -8.56 20.56 -1.47
CA LEU A 152 -9.15 19.28 -1.86
C LEU A 152 -9.86 18.56 -0.71
N LEU A 153 -9.47 18.82 0.55
CA LEU A 153 -10.13 18.27 1.74
C LEU A 153 -11.02 19.31 2.43
N GLY A 154 -11.03 20.55 1.94
CA GLY A 154 -11.96 21.58 2.37
C GLY A 154 -11.79 22.07 3.81
N VAL A 155 -10.58 21.97 4.36
CA VAL A 155 -10.27 22.45 5.71
C VAL A 155 -9.70 23.87 5.69
N PRO A 156 -9.85 24.66 6.77
CA PRO A 156 -9.14 25.93 6.89
C PRO A 156 -7.63 25.73 6.89
N TYR A 157 -6.90 26.71 6.34
CA TYR A 157 -5.43 26.66 6.23
C TYR A 157 -4.76 26.40 7.58
N GLU A 158 -5.21 27.08 8.63
CA GLU A 158 -4.65 26.96 9.98
C GLU A 158 -4.82 25.55 10.55
N VAL A 159 -5.93 24.89 10.22
CA VAL A 159 -6.22 23.51 10.65
C VAL A 159 -5.30 22.52 9.94
N ALA A 160 -5.09 22.70 8.64
CA ALA A 160 -4.16 21.89 7.85
C ALA A 160 -2.69 22.13 8.27
N TYR A 161 -2.32 23.38 8.52
CA TYR A 161 -0.98 23.75 8.99
C TYR A 161 -0.69 23.13 10.36
N MET A 162 -1.64 23.19 11.29
CA MET A 162 -1.50 22.57 12.62
C MET A 162 -1.25 21.06 12.53
N GLU A 163 -1.97 20.36 11.65
CA GLU A 163 -1.81 18.92 11.48
C GLU A 163 -0.44 18.57 10.88
N THR A 164 -0.08 19.20 9.75
CA THR A 164 1.20 18.93 9.07
C THR A 164 2.41 19.35 9.92
N SER A 165 2.29 20.41 10.72
CA SER A 165 3.29 20.84 11.71
C SER A 165 3.53 19.76 12.76
N ARG A 166 2.46 19.20 13.32
CA ARG A 166 2.54 18.10 14.30
C ARG A 166 3.17 16.85 13.71
N GLN A 167 2.85 16.56 12.45
CA GLN A 167 3.41 15.43 11.72
C GLN A 167 4.84 15.67 11.23
N ARG A 168 5.34 16.91 11.30
CA ARG A 168 6.66 17.32 10.81
C ARG A 168 6.86 16.96 9.33
N GLY A 169 5.84 17.20 8.49
CA GLY A 169 5.92 16.96 7.05
C GLY A 169 4.58 16.86 6.33
N GLY A 170 4.63 16.57 5.03
CA GLY A 170 3.47 16.46 4.12
C GLY A 170 2.66 15.18 4.29
N THR A 171 2.21 14.90 5.51
CA THR A 171 1.37 13.73 5.81
C THR A 171 0.29 14.12 6.81
N PHE A 172 -0.82 13.39 6.79
CA PHE A 172 -1.92 13.56 7.74
C PHE A 172 -2.09 12.28 8.56
N THR A 173 -2.53 12.39 9.81
CA THR A 173 -3.00 11.22 10.55
C THR A 173 -4.30 10.70 9.94
N GLN A 174 -4.48 9.38 9.95
CA GLN A 174 -5.71 8.77 9.45
C GLN A 174 -6.95 9.25 10.23
N GLN A 175 -6.81 9.51 11.54
CA GLN A 175 -7.90 10.07 12.35
C GLN A 175 -8.28 11.47 11.86
N TRP A 176 -7.31 12.32 11.56
CA TRP A 176 -7.57 13.65 11.05
C TRP A 176 -8.27 13.61 9.68
N VAL A 177 -7.87 12.68 8.80
CA VAL A 177 -8.55 12.47 7.50
C VAL A 177 -9.98 11.99 7.69
N TYR A 178 -10.21 11.05 8.62
CA TYR A 178 -11.55 10.60 9.00
C TYR A 178 -12.42 11.77 9.49
N ASP A 179 -11.88 12.64 10.36
CA ASP A 179 -12.60 13.81 10.88
C ASP A 179 -12.92 14.82 9.76
N CYS A 180 -12.06 14.95 8.75
CA CYS A 180 -12.33 15.78 7.57
C CYS A 180 -13.50 15.23 6.76
N TRP A 181 -13.51 13.91 6.51
CA TRP A 181 -14.62 13.25 5.84
C TRP A 181 -15.94 13.44 6.61
N GLN A 182 -15.96 13.13 7.90
CA GLN A 182 -17.17 13.22 8.72
C GLN A 182 -17.73 14.65 8.82
N ARG A 183 -16.86 15.67 8.97
CA ARG A 183 -17.28 17.08 9.00
C ARG A 183 -17.83 17.54 7.65
N ASN A 184 -17.13 17.23 6.55
CA ASN A 184 -17.59 17.61 5.22
C ASN A 184 -18.90 16.92 4.84
N LEU A 185 -19.09 15.66 5.26
CA LEU A 185 -20.29 14.90 4.97
C LEU A 185 -21.50 15.39 5.78
N ASN A 186 -21.35 15.53 7.10
CA ASN A 186 -22.47 15.70 8.03
C ASN A 186 -22.72 17.16 8.44
N MET A 187 -21.71 18.04 8.35
CA MET A 187 -21.83 19.43 8.83
C MET A 187 -21.78 20.45 7.68
N TYR A 188 -20.78 20.35 6.80
CA TYR A 188 -20.57 21.35 5.75
C TYR A 188 -21.23 21.00 4.43
N HIS A 189 -21.69 19.76 4.25
CA HIS A 189 -22.27 19.25 3.01
C HIS A 189 -21.38 19.50 1.77
N ARG A 190 -20.05 19.48 1.97
CA ARG A 190 -19.03 19.57 0.91
C ARG A 190 -18.70 18.16 0.42
N TYR A 191 -19.60 17.58 -0.37
CA TYR A 191 -19.55 16.15 -0.69
C TYR A 191 -18.34 15.74 -1.54
N ASP A 192 -17.82 16.65 -2.37
CA ASP A 192 -16.58 16.46 -3.13
C ASP A 192 -15.37 16.30 -2.18
N CYS A 193 -15.24 17.17 -1.19
CA CYS A 193 -14.19 17.12 -0.18
C CYS A 193 -14.37 15.90 0.74
N ALA A 194 -15.61 15.55 1.07
CA ALA A 194 -15.95 14.36 1.84
C ALA A 194 -15.51 13.08 1.09
N ALA A 195 -15.82 12.98 -0.21
CA ALA A 195 -15.44 11.84 -1.03
C ALA A 195 -13.91 11.72 -1.17
N ARG A 196 -13.20 12.83 -1.39
CA ARG A 196 -11.72 12.83 -1.46
C ARG A 196 -11.09 12.40 -0.14
N ALA A 197 -11.59 12.89 0.99
CA ALA A 197 -11.11 12.48 2.32
C ALA A 197 -11.38 11.00 2.59
N TYR A 198 -12.56 10.50 2.23
CA TYR A 198 -12.90 9.07 2.35
C TYR A 198 -11.98 8.20 1.49
N LEU A 199 -11.80 8.54 0.21
CA LEU A 199 -10.95 7.77 -0.71
C LEU A 199 -9.49 7.79 -0.25
N LEU A 200 -8.98 8.94 0.22
CA LEU A 200 -7.64 9.05 0.80
C LEU A 200 -7.47 8.15 2.02
N LEU A 201 -8.47 8.12 2.90
CA LEU A 201 -8.48 7.23 4.07
C LEU A 201 -8.48 5.75 3.63
N LEU A 202 -9.33 5.40 2.67
CA LEU A 202 -9.47 4.04 2.16
C LEU A 202 -8.15 3.53 1.56
N VAL A 203 -7.53 4.27 0.64
CA VAL A 203 -6.25 3.87 0.03
C VAL A 203 -5.10 3.91 1.05
N GLY A 204 -5.08 4.91 1.93
CA GLY A 204 -4.06 5.06 2.96
C GLY A 204 -4.10 4.00 4.06
N CYS A 205 -5.24 3.32 4.22
CA CYS A 205 -5.39 2.19 5.14
C CYS A 205 -5.23 0.81 4.47
N THR A 206 -5.24 0.74 3.13
CA THR A 206 -5.24 -0.55 2.40
C THR A 206 -3.98 -0.75 1.57
N ILE A 207 -3.75 0.08 0.56
CA ILE A 207 -2.73 -0.13 -0.48
C ILE A 207 -1.56 0.86 -0.42
N LEU A 208 -1.74 2.03 0.21
CA LEU A 208 -0.75 3.11 0.27
C LEU A 208 -0.24 3.37 1.69
N THR A 209 -0.25 2.32 2.52
CA THR A 209 0.19 2.36 3.91
C THR A 209 1.70 2.63 4.01
N ASP A 210 2.11 3.46 4.97
CA ASP A 210 3.52 3.68 5.28
C ASP A 210 3.95 2.92 6.55
N LYS A 211 5.24 3.05 6.91
CA LYS A 211 5.82 2.42 8.12
C LYS A 211 5.22 2.92 9.44
N SER A 212 4.47 4.03 9.43
CA SER A 212 3.83 4.58 10.63
C SER A 212 2.52 3.87 10.95
N TYR A 213 1.90 3.22 9.96
CA TYR A 213 0.58 2.58 10.02
C TYR A 213 -0.57 3.50 10.44
N THR A 214 -0.31 4.79 10.64
CA THR A 214 -1.26 5.73 11.25
C THR A 214 -1.37 7.02 10.46
N ARG A 215 -0.57 7.17 9.41
CA ARG A 215 -0.48 8.38 8.57
C ARG A 215 -0.71 8.02 7.11
N VAL A 216 -1.15 9.03 6.37
CA VAL A 216 -1.30 8.99 4.91
C VAL A 216 -0.54 10.18 4.33
N ASN A 217 0.20 9.95 3.25
CA ASN A 217 0.99 11.01 2.61
C ASN A 217 0.11 11.89 1.72
N ALA A 218 0.33 13.21 1.76
CA ALA A 218 -0.43 14.19 0.99
C ALA A 218 -0.25 14.05 -0.54
N LYS A 219 0.85 13.41 -0.99
CA LYS A 219 1.11 13.12 -2.41
C LYS A 219 0.06 12.24 -3.09
N TRP A 220 -0.82 11.61 -2.31
CA TRP A 220 -1.93 10.80 -2.80
C TRP A 220 -3.24 11.58 -2.94
N VAL A 221 -3.25 12.86 -2.54
CA VAL A 221 -4.39 13.77 -2.69
C VAL A 221 -4.34 14.49 -4.04
N SER A 222 -3.13 14.72 -4.56
CA SER A 222 -2.88 15.44 -5.81
C SER A 222 -3.12 14.54 -7.03
N ASP A 223 -4.29 14.68 -7.65
CA ASP A 223 -4.51 14.25 -9.03
C ASP A 223 -5.24 15.37 -9.79
N THR A 224 -4.48 16.39 -10.22
CA THR A 224 -4.97 17.53 -11.02
C THR A 224 -3.94 18.03 -12.05
N SER A 225 -3.07 17.16 -12.59
CA SER A 225 -2.26 17.55 -13.76
C SER A 225 -2.97 17.35 -15.10
N THR A 226 -4.18 16.76 -15.10
CA THR A 226 -5.10 16.85 -16.24
C THR A 226 -6.45 17.30 -15.69
N GLY A 227 -7.10 18.26 -16.36
CA GLY A 227 -8.35 18.90 -15.95
C GLY A 227 -9.58 17.98 -15.93
N ASN A 228 -9.44 16.80 -15.36
CA ASN A 228 -10.50 15.87 -15.06
C ASN A 228 -10.35 15.54 -13.57
N ASN A 229 -11.26 16.09 -12.77
CA ASN A 229 -11.45 15.76 -11.36
C ASN A 229 -11.85 14.29 -11.20
N ARG A 230 -10.91 13.37 -11.38
CA ARG A 230 -11.09 11.94 -11.15
C ARG A 230 -9.84 11.45 -10.46
N ILE A 231 -9.98 11.02 -9.21
CA ILE A 231 -9.02 10.13 -8.58
C ILE A 231 -9.06 8.86 -9.45
N LYS A 232 -8.00 8.62 -10.22
CA LYS A 232 -7.82 7.36 -10.97
C LYS A 232 -6.87 6.43 -10.23
#